data_AF-A0A7X8ML50-F1
#
_entry.id   AF-A0A7X8ML50-F1
#
_cell.length_a   1.000
_cell.length_b   1.000
_cell.length_c   1.000
_cell.angle_alpha   90.00
_cell.angle_beta   90.00
_cell.angle_gamma   90.00
#
_symmetry.space_group_name_H-M   'P 1'
#
loop_
_entity.id
_entity.type
_entity.pdbx_description
1 polymer ?
#
loop_
_entity_poly.entity_id
_entity_poly.type
_entity_poly.pdbx_seq_one_letter_code
_entity_poly.pdbx_strand_id
1 'polypeptide(L)'
;MTRIILRLYSIHIFAWLAIWLAMFWPGVDLILSIIYLVIVAAEFRSWGRHSKGLGWGSFFIWQAPGFVFALASLTPWSWWGLKEYAFFLLEFWYTPVVPLLSLLNWAIAGYPLYYYALLATPLLFAIFFMVIVLSKKSAPRSSRIRYT
;
A
#
# COMPACT_ATOMS: atom_id res chain seq x y z
N MET A 1 -12.30 9.58 11.13
CA MET A 1 -11.99 8.27 10.51
C MET A 1 -12.43 8.22 9.05
N THR A 2 -13.73 8.40 8.77
CA THR A 2 -14.33 8.28 7.43
C THR A 2 -13.66 9.15 6.36
N ARG A 3 -13.34 10.42 6.66
CA ARG A 3 -12.67 11.32 5.70
C ARG A 3 -11.27 10.84 5.30
N ILE A 4 -10.53 10.22 6.22
CA ILE A 4 -9.18 9.70 5.96
C ILE A 4 -9.27 8.48 5.04
N ILE A 5 -10.16 7.55 5.38
CA ILE A 5 -10.40 6.34 4.58
C ILE A 5 -10.84 6.73 3.17
N LEU A 6 -11.82 7.63 3.03
CA LEU A 6 -12.31 8.08 1.73
C LEU A 6 -11.18 8.66 0.87
N ARG A 7 -10.31 9.49 1.46
CA ARG A 7 -9.17 10.07 0.75
C ARG A 7 -8.18 9.01 0.27
N LEU A 8 -7.85 8.01 1.10
CA LEU A 8 -6.99 6.90 0.67
C LEU A 8 -7.59 6.12 -0.49
N TYR A 9 -8.87 5.77 -0.38
CA TYR A 9 -9.56 5.05 -1.44
C TYR A 9 -9.62 5.88 -2.73
N SER A 10 -9.86 7.19 -2.64
CA SER A 10 -9.76 8.07 -3.80
C SER A 10 -8.36 8.06 -4.41
N ILE A 11 -7.31 8.27 -3.60
CA ILE A 11 -5.91 8.22 -4.08
C ILE A 11 -5.63 6.88 -4.77
N HIS A 12 -6.06 5.78 -4.16
CA HIS A 12 -5.81 4.43 -4.63
C HIS A 12 -6.53 4.12 -5.94
N ILE A 13 -7.83 4.47 -6.04
CA ILE A 13 -8.63 4.26 -7.26
C ILE A 13 -8.14 5.16 -8.40
N PHE A 14 -7.79 6.42 -8.13
CA PHE A 14 -7.24 7.30 -9.16
C PHE A 14 -5.86 6.84 -9.62
N ALA A 15 -5.00 6.37 -8.70
CA ALA A 15 -3.71 5.81 -9.07
C ALA A 15 -3.86 4.53 -9.88
N TRP A 16 -4.83 3.68 -9.53
CA TRP A 16 -5.16 2.49 -10.28
C TRP A 16 -5.53 2.84 -11.73
N LEU A 17 -6.46 3.78 -11.93
CA LEU A 17 -6.85 4.25 -13.27
C LEU A 17 -5.66 4.87 -14.01
N ALA A 18 -4.90 5.76 -13.37
CA ALA A 18 -3.78 6.45 -14.00
C ALA A 18 -2.70 5.47 -14.49
N ILE A 19 -2.35 4.48 -13.67
CA ILE A 19 -1.34 3.48 -14.01
C ILE A 19 -1.87 2.51 -15.06
N TRP A 20 -3.13 2.10 -14.98
CA TRP A 20 -3.76 1.29 -16.00
C TRP A 20 -3.73 1.97 -17.38
N LEU A 21 -4.05 3.28 -17.45
CA LEU A 21 -3.90 4.05 -18.69
C LEU A 21 -2.43 4.21 -19.11
N ALA A 22 -1.49 4.29 -18.16
CA ALA A 22 -0.08 4.44 -18.47
C ALA A 22 0.60 3.15 -18.94
N MET A 23 -0.03 1.97 -18.80
CA MET A 23 0.51 0.71 -19.34
C MET A 23 0.71 0.75 -20.86
N PHE A 24 0.03 1.66 -21.58
CA PHE A 24 0.25 1.87 -23.01
C PHE A 24 1.58 2.59 -23.32
N TRP A 25 2.23 3.22 -22.32
CA TRP A 25 3.47 3.99 -22.45
C TRP A 25 4.54 3.46 -21.49
N PRO A 26 5.45 2.58 -21.96
CA PRO A 26 6.48 1.97 -21.12
C PRO A 26 7.30 3.00 -20.34
N GLY A 27 7.41 2.81 -19.02
CA GLY A 27 8.18 3.67 -18.13
C GLY A 27 7.37 4.78 -17.47
N VAL A 28 6.26 5.22 -18.07
CA VAL A 28 5.35 6.21 -17.44
C VAL A 28 4.61 5.58 -16.26
N ASP A 29 4.22 4.32 -16.41
CA ASP A 29 3.64 3.48 -15.36
C ASP A 29 4.56 3.37 -14.12
N LEU A 30 5.87 3.23 -14.33
CA LEU A 30 6.86 3.20 -13.26
C LEU A 30 6.93 4.54 -12.51
N ILE A 31 6.97 5.65 -13.24
CA ILE A 31 7.00 7.00 -12.66
C ILE A 31 5.74 7.24 -11.83
N LEU A 32 4.56 6.89 -12.37
CA LEU A 32 3.29 7.03 -11.66
C LEU A 32 3.22 6.15 -10.42
N SER A 33 3.79 4.95 -10.47
CA SER A 33 3.88 4.06 -9.30
C SER A 33 4.72 4.68 -8.17
N ILE A 34 5.85 5.31 -8.50
CA ILE A 34 6.66 6.06 -7.53
C ILE A 34 5.88 7.25 -6.97
N ILE A 35 5.22 8.03 -7.83
CA ILE A 35 4.39 9.17 -7.42
C ILE A 35 3.28 8.71 -6.46
N TYR A 36 2.64 7.59 -6.76
CA TYR A 36 1.62 6.99 -5.89
C TYR A 36 2.17 6.68 -4.50
N LEU A 37 3.35 6.04 -4.38
CA LEU A 37 3.98 5.79 -3.08
C LEU A 37 4.31 7.09 -2.33
N VAL A 38 4.76 8.13 -3.03
CA VAL A 38 5.05 9.45 -2.44
C VAL A 38 3.78 10.10 -1.88
N ILE A 39 2.67 10.06 -2.63
CA ILE A 39 1.38 10.60 -2.19
C ILE A 39 0.87 9.82 -0.95
N VAL A 40 0.94 8.49 -0.98
CA VAL A 40 0.55 7.66 0.16
C VAL A 40 1.42 7.95 1.39
N ALA A 41 2.75 8.11 1.22
CA ALA A 41 3.64 8.52 2.30
C ALA A 41 3.26 9.89 2.88
N ALA A 42 2.97 10.88 2.04
CA ALA A 42 2.55 12.20 2.49
C ALA A 42 1.23 12.13 3.28
N GLU A 43 0.29 11.31 2.82
CA GLU A 43 -0.98 11.07 3.51
C GLU A 43 -0.73 10.43 4.90
N PHE A 44 0.09 9.38 4.99
CA PHE A 44 0.45 8.74 6.26
C PHE A 44 1.15 9.70 7.23
N ARG A 45 2.05 10.57 6.75
CA ARG A 45 2.69 11.60 7.60
C ARG A 45 1.67 12.56 8.20
N SER A 46 0.62 12.90 7.45
CA SER A 46 -0.45 13.77 7.94
C SER A 46 -1.23 13.14 9.10
N TRP A 47 -1.29 11.81 9.17
CA TRP A 47 -2.04 11.09 10.21
C TRP A 47 -1.34 11.04 11.55
N GLY A 48 -0.02 11.19 11.62
CA GLY A 48 0.68 11.24 12.91
C GLY A 48 0.31 12.46 13.77
N ARG A 49 -0.66 13.30 13.36
CA ARG A 49 -1.30 14.34 14.19
C ARG A 49 -2.58 13.83 14.88
N HIS A 50 -3.11 12.68 14.46
CA HIS A 50 -4.30 12.03 14.99
C HIS A 50 -3.91 10.98 16.04
N SER A 51 -4.87 10.52 16.85
CA SER A 51 -4.61 9.48 17.85
C SER A 51 -4.05 8.20 17.18
N LYS A 52 -3.03 7.59 17.79
CA LYS A 52 -2.30 6.45 17.22
C LYS A 52 -3.23 5.30 16.77
N GLY A 53 -4.31 5.05 17.51
CA GLY A 53 -5.30 4.01 17.18
C GLY A 53 -6.12 4.29 15.92
N LEU A 54 -6.44 5.56 15.63
CA LEU A 54 -7.23 5.94 14.45
C LEU A 54 -6.45 5.67 13.15
N GLY A 55 -5.13 5.89 13.16
CA GLY A 55 -4.26 5.66 12.01
C GLY A 55 -4.20 4.18 11.61
N TRP A 56 -3.97 3.30 12.59
CA TRP A 56 -3.96 1.85 12.37
C TRP A 56 -5.30 1.31 11.89
N GLY A 57 -6.42 1.74 12.49
CA GLY A 57 -7.75 1.34 12.02
C GLY A 57 -8.00 1.75 10.57
N SER A 58 -7.60 2.97 10.20
CA SER A 58 -7.76 3.47 8.83
C SER A 58 -6.87 2.72 7.82
N PHE A 59 -5.64 2.37 8.23
CA PHE A 59 -4.73 1.54 7.44
C PHE A 59 -5.30 0.15 7.17
N PHE A 60 -5.77 -0.56 8.21
CA PHE A 60 -6.32 -1.90 8.05
C PHE A 60 -7.59 -1.92 7.21
N ILE A 61 -8.46 -0.92 7.34
CA ILE A 61 -9.65 -0.80 6.49
C ILE A 61 -9.24 -0.64 5.03
N TRP A 62 -8.28 0.24 4.76
CA TRP A 62 -7.79 0.46 3.40
C TRP A 62 -7.06 -0.76 2.81
N GLN A 63 -6.28 -1.49 3.60
CA GLN A 63 -5.59 -2.71 3.14
C GLN A 63 -6.42 -3.99 3.23
N ALA A 64 -7.66 -3.93 3.75
CA ALA A 64 -8.50 -5.10 3.94
C ALA A 64 -8.69 -5.93 2.66
N PRO A 65 -8.97 -5.33 1.47
CA PRO A 65 -9.07 -6.11 0.23
C PRO A 65 -7.77 -6.87 -0.09
N GLY A 66 -6.62 -6.22 0.07
CA GLY A 66 -5.31 -6.83 -0.14
C GLY A 66 -5.04 -8.01 0.79
N PHE A 67 -5.33 -7.88 2.08
CA PHE A 67 -5.20 -8.99 3.03
C PHE A 67 -6.15 -10.15 2.69
N VAL A 68 -7.41 -9.85 2.37
CA VAL A 68 -8.41 -10.86 2.00
C VAL A 68 -7.97 -11.65 0.76
N PHE A 69 -7.55 -10.96 -0.30
CA PHE A 69 -7.13 -11.61 -1.54
C PHE A 69 -5.80 -12.37 -1.40
N ALA A 70 -4.85 -11.84 -0.62
CA ALA A 70 -3.60 -12.55 -0.34
C ALA A 70 -3.84 -13.85 0.44
N LEU A 71 -4.68 -13.81 1.49
CA LEU A 71 -5.03 -15.00 2.25
C LEU A 71 -5.82 -16.00 1.40
N ALA A 72 -6.82 -15.55 0.63
CA ALA A 72 -7.59 -16.39 -0.27
C ALA A 72 -6.74 -17.05 -1.36
N SER A 73 -5.65 -16.40 -1.80
CA SER A 73 -4.69 -16.99 -2.75
C SER A 73 -3.87 -18.13 -2.12
N LEU A 74 -3.69 -18.10 -0.80
CA LEU A 74 -2.94 -19.10 -0.04
C LEU A 74 -3.82 -20.22 0.50
N THR A 75 -5.15 -20.08 0.48
CA THR A 75 -6.02 -21.12 1.01
C THR A 75 -6.00 -22.38 0.14
N PRO A 76 -5.94 -23.58 0.73
CA PRO A 76 -5.98 -24.83 -0.03
C PRO A 76 -7.34 -25.02 -0.71
N TRP A 77 -8.42 -24.50 -0.10
CA TRP A 77 -9.79 -24.65 -0.56
C TRP A 77 -10.24 -23.46 -1.44
N SER A 78 -11.03 -23.74 -2.48
CA SER A 78 -11.78 -22.73 -3.24
C SER A 78 -13.25 -22.80 -2.88
N TRP A 79 -13.84 -21.67 -2.46
CA TRP A 79 -15.28 -21.51 -2.31
C TRP A 79 -15.79 -20.72 -3.52
N TRP A 80 -16.67 -21.28 -4.35
CA TRP A 80 -17.26 -20.58 -5.50
C TRP A 80 -16.24 -20.05 -6.53
N GLY A 81 -15.07 -20.67 -6.67
CA GLY A 81 -14.05 -20.22 -7.61
C GLY A 81 -13.22 -19.02 -7.13
N LEU A 82 -13.39 -18.57 -5.88
CA LEU A 82 -12.74 -17.36 -5.38
C LEU A 82 -11.21 -17.47 -5.39
N LYS A 83 -10.66 -18.66 -5.16
CA LYS A 83 -9.20 -18.88 -5.13
C LYS A 83 -8.59 -18.60 -6.50
N GLU A 84 -9.25 -19.03 -7.55
CA GLU A 84 -8.84 -18.92 -8.94
C GLU A 84 -8.77 -17.44 -9.37
N TYR A 85 -9.64 -16.59 -8.81
CA TYR A 85 -9.62 -15.15 -9.05
C TYR A 85 -8.86 -14.35 -7.99
N ALA A 86 -8.54 -14.93 -6.84
CA ALA A 86 -7.96 -14.20 -5.71
C ALA A 86 -6.63 -13.53 -6.06
N PHE A 87 -5.74 -14.24 -6.75
CA PHE A 87 -4.46 -13.67 -7.15
C PHE A 87 -4.63 -12.54 -8.18
N PHE A 88 -5.55 -12.71 -9.13
CA PHE A 88 -5.90 -11.65 -10.09
C PHE A 88 -6.48 -10.42 -9.38
N LEU A 89 -7.39 -10.60 -8.43
CA LEU A 89 -7.97 -9.51 -7.64
C LEU A 89 -6.93 -8.83 -6.74
N LEU A 90 -5.95 -9.59 -6.24
CA LEU A 90 -4.80 -9.05 -5.52
C LEU A 90 -3.93 -8.19 -6.42
N GLU A 91 -3.57 -8.69 -7.61
CA GLU A 91 -2.81 -7.95 -8.62
C GLU A 91 -3.55 -6.68 -9.03
N PHE A 92 -4.87 -6.80 -9.26
CA PHE A 92 -5.74 -5.69 -9.59
C PHE A 92 -5.75 -4.62 -8.49
N TRP A 93 -5.93 -5.01 -7.23
CA TRP A 93 -5.86 -4.08 -6.10
C TRP A 93 -4.49 -3.41 -5.99
N TYR A 94 -3.41 -4.16 -6.19
CA TYR A 94 -2.05 -3.63 -6.12
C TYR A 94 -1.50 -3.12 -7.45
N THR A 95 -2.32 -2.95 -8.49
CA THR A 95 -1.92 -2.35 -9.77
C THR A 95 -1.08 -1.08 -9.59
N PRO A 96 -1.36 -0.18 -8.62
CA PRO A 96 -0.53 0.99 -8.43
C PRO A 96 0.95 0.74 -8.09
N VAL A 97 1.30 -0.48 -7.65
CA VAL A 97 2.68 -0.89 -7.34
C VAL A 97 3.20 -2.02 -8.22
N VAL A 98 2.36 -2.62 -9.07
CA VAL A 98 2.77 -3.69 -10.01
C VAL A 98 3.95 -3.27 -10.89
N PRO A 99 4.01 -2.04 -11.46
CA PRO A 99 5.17 -1.62 -12.25
C PRO A 99 6.51 -1.65 -11.48
N LEU A 100 6.48 -1.43 -10.17
CA LEU A 100 7.69 -1.54 -9.34
C LEU A 100 8.04 -3.01 -9.05
N LEU A 101 7.03 -3.83 -8.81
CA LEU A 101 7.21 -5.26 -8.56
C LEU A 101 7.69 -6.01 -9.81
N SER A 102 7.30 -5.56 -11.01
CA SER A 102 7.72 -6.19 -12.28
C SER A 102 9.22 -6.03 -12.57
N LEU A 103 9.92 -5.11 -11.90
CA LEU A 103 11.38 -5.01 -11.96
C LEU A 103 12.07 -6.23 -11.32
N LEU A 104 11.36 -7.01 -10.49
CA LEU A 104 11.86 -8.21 -9.82
C LEU A 104 11.83 -9.42 -10.76
N ASN A 105 12.74 -9.43 -11.73
CA ASN A 105 12.81 -10.45 -12.79
C ASN A 105 13.45 -11.79 -12.39
N TRP A 106 13.72 -12.01 -11.10
CA TRP A 106 14.31 -13.26 -10.63
C TRP A 106 13.24 -14.33 -10.40
N ALA A 107 13.63 -15.61 -10.43
CA ALA A 107 12.76 -16.73 -10.08
C ALA A 107 13.29 -17.44 -8.84
N ILE A 108 12.39 -17.83 -7.94
CA ILE A 108 12.70 -18.60 -6.72
C ILE A 108 11.72 -19.78 -6.67
N ALA A 109 12.24 -20.99 -6.43
CA ALA A 109 11.43 -22.21 -6.31
C ALA A 109 10.43 -22.44 -7.48
N GLY A 110 10.82 -22.05 -8.70
CA GLY A 110 10.00 -22.21 -9.90
C GLY A 110 8.96 -21.13 -10.15
N TYR A 111 8.84 -20.14 -9.26
CA TYR A 111 7.93 -19.00 -9.44
C TYR A 111 8.71 -17.68 -9.58
N PRO A 112 8.21 -16.72 -10.38
CA PRO A 112 8.77 -15.39 -10.42
C PRO A 112 8.75 -14.70 -9.06
N LEU A 113 9.78 -13.94 -8.72
CA LEU A 113 9.88 -13.23 -7.44
C LEU A 113 8.74 -12.24 -7.24
N TYR A 114 8.22 -11.65 -8.32
CA TYR A 114 7.04 -10.79 -8.27
C TYR A 114 5.82 -11.49 -7.66
N TYR A 115 5.67 -12.82 -7.83
CA TYR A 115 4.55 -13.59 -7.26
C TYR A 115 4.57 -13.51 -5.73
N TYR A 116 5.72 -13.81 -5.12
CA TYR A 116 5.89 -13.74 -3.67
C TYR A 116 5.81 -12.30 -3.15
N ALA A 117 6.40 -11.35 -3.89
CA ALA A 117 6.35 -9.95 -3.54
C ALA A 117 4.90 -9.44 -3.54
N LEU A 118 4.10 -9.84 -4.52
CA LEU A 118 2.69 -9.46 -4.63
C LEU A 118 1.87 -10.00 -3.45
N LEU A 119 2.05 -11.26 -3.08
CA LEU A 119 1.43 -11.86 -1.89
C LEU A 119 1.83 -11.13 -0.59
N ALA A 120 3.08 -10.67 -0.51
CA ALA A 120 3.59 -9.94 0.64
C ALA A 120 3.21 -8.45 0.66
N THR A 121 2.67 -7.89 -0.42
CA THR A 121 2.38 -6.45 -0.56
C THR A 121 1.56 -5.85 0.58
N PRO A 122 0.50 -6.50 1.13
CA PRO A 122 -0.20 -5.98 2.30
C PRO A 122 0.72 -5.76 3.51
N LEU A 123 1.67 -6.67 3.73
CA LEU A 123 2.67 -6.57 4.79
C LEU A 123 3.74 -5.53 4.47
N LEU A 124 4.16 -5.43 3.20
CA LEU A 124 5.09 -4.38 2.75
C LEU A 124 4.49 -2.99 2.97
N PHE A 125 3.20 -2.79 2.69
CA PHE A 125 2.49 -1.55 3.01
C PHE A 125 2.40 -1.29 4.51
N ALA A 126 2.26 -2.34 5.33
CA ALA A 126 2.25 -2.20 6.79
C ALA A 126 3.62 -1.73 7.30
N ILE A 127 4.71 -2.32 6.81
CA ILE A 127 6.07 -1.88 7.11
C ILE A 127 6.28 -0.43 6.64
N PHE A 128 5.88 -0.11 5.41
CA PHE A 128 5.96 1.23 4.85
C PHE A 128 5.20 2.24 5.73
N PHE A 129 3.98 1.92 6.13
CA PHE A 129 3.19 2.73 7.06
C PHE A 129 3.92 2.93 8.40
N MET A 130 4.43 1.86 9.01
CA MET A 130 5.18 1.94 10.27
C MET A 130 6.39 2.86 10.14
N VAL A 131 7.23 2.67 9.11
CA VAL A 131 8.43 3.47 8.87
C VAL A 131 8.08 4.95 8.75
N ILE A 132 7.04 5.28 7.99
CA ILE A 132 6.62 6.66 7.78
C ILE A 132 6.06 7.30 9.06
N VAL A 133 5.29 6.55 9.86
CA VAL A 133 4.72 7.05 11.12
C VAL A 133 5.80 7.20 12.20
N LEU A 134 6.74 6.26 12.31
CA LEU A 134 7.85 6.29 13.26
C LEU A 134 8.91 7.34 12.93
N SER A 135 9.09 7.67 11.63
CA SER A 135 10.04 8.69 11.19
C SER A 135 9.67 10.12 11.60
N LYS A 136 8.51 10.33 12.24
CA LYS A 136 8.23 11.59 12.94
C LYS A 136 9.17 11.74 14.14
N LYS A 137 10.31 12.40 13.92
CA LYS A 137 11.06 13.01 15.03
C LYS A 137 10.10 13.90 15.82
N SER A 138 9.98 13.62 17.11
CA SER A 138 9.47 14.58 18.09
C SER A 138 10.20 15.89 17.86
N ALA A 139 9.49 16.95 17.45
CA ALA A 139 10.09 18.28 17.45
C ALA A 139 10.68 18.51 18.85
N PRO A 140 11.91 19.01 18.99
CA PRO A 140 12.48 19.28 20.31
C PRO A 140 11.48 20.18 21.04
N ARG A 141 10.99 19.68 22.18
CA ARG A 141 10.05 20.39 23.03
C ARG A 141 10.79 21.64 23.48
N SER A 142 10.56 22.76 22.78
CA SER A 142 11.11 24.08 23.10
C SER A 142 11.00 24.25 24.61
N SER A 143 12.13 24.13 25.30
CA SER A 143 12.22 24.36 26.74
C SER A 143 11.71 25.77 26.95
N ARG A 144 10.57 25.87 27.63
CA ARG A 144 9.94 27.13 27.98
C ARG A 144 10.96 27.90 28.80
N ILE A 145 11.68 28.86 28.20
CA ILE A 145 12.58 29.76 28.91
C ILE A 145 11.67 30.57 29.83
N ARG A 146 11.70 30.23 31.12
CA ARG A 146 11.08 31.03 32.17
C ARG A 146 12.04 32.19 32.41
N TYR A 147 11.65 33.38 31.97
CA TYR A 147 12.25 34.61 32.51
C TYR A 147 11.69 34.76 33.93
N THR A 148 12.55 34.58 34.92
CA THR A 148 12.37 35.03 36.30
C THR A 148 13.13 36.33 36.47
#